data_AF-A0A3P6AIG9-F1
#
_entry.id   AF-A0A3P6AIG9-F1
#
_cell.length_a   1.000
_cell.length_b   1.000
_cell.length_c   1.000
_cell.angle_alpha   90.00
_cell.angle_beta   90.00
_cell.angle_gamma   90.00
#
_symmetry.space_group_name_H-M   'P 1'
#
loop_
_entity.id
_entity.type
_entity.pdbx_description
1 polymer ?
#
loop_
_entity_poly.entity_id
_entity_poly.type
_entity_poly.pdbx_seq_one_letter_code
_entity_poly.pdbx_strand_id
1 'polypeptide(L)'
;MKNFNNGFFPSMLFLLICLVYSGLANDPFSHSHSLKTECIMKPPRSIVEQELILLSHSDEDDSDQEWEIDENGAIREMAQRIQLQQRIIYSFSAWVKLRGGNDKKVGIVFRSESERLVHGGEVRAKQGCWSLLKGGIVPNVSGPVDIFFKSEDREAKISVTKLSLKQFSKKEWKLKQDQLIEKIRKNKVRFEVTYNNKTAVKDAVISLKQTKPFFLLGCAMNFRILQSEGYRKWFASRFAITSFTNEMKWYTTEKVRGQENYTAADSMLKFAEENDILVRGHTVLWDDPKMQPSWVENIKDPEDVRNVTLNRINSVMKRYKGKLTGWDVVNENLHWDYFEKMLGVNASSRFYNLAYKLDPDVTLFVNEYNTIENPGEVTATPVKVKDKMEEILAYQGNENIKGAIGAQGHFSPIQPNLAYMRSALDTLGSLGLPVWITELDMPKCPNQAKYIEEILREVYSHPAVEGIIIFAGPEVSGFDKLTLADKDFNITETGDVIDKLLKEWHQKTSDIPNIFMVDHENEEEDVSLLHGLYNVNVSHPQIKNFSTSLRLEVTKEMGPRQVVRVVINA
;
A
#
# COMPACT_ATOMS: atom_id res chain seq x y z
N MET A 1 -6.50 61.95 50.18
CA MET A 1 -7.79 61.23 50.21
C MET A 1 -7.66 59.97 49.36
N LYS A 2 -7.75 58.80 50.03
CA LYS A 2 -8.14 57.44 49.57
C LYS A 2 -7.42 56.85 48.33
N ASN A 3 -6.45 55.94 48.50
CA ASN A 3 -6.56 54.47 48.64
C ASN A 3 -7.33 53.75 47.53
N PHE A 4 -6.65 52.89 46.75
CA PHE A 4 -6.91 51.44 46.69
C PHE A 4 -5.73 50.65 46.09
N ASN A 5 -5.60 49.41 46.56
CA ASN A 5 -4.46 48.49 46.58
C ASN A 5 -4.27 47.61 45.33
N ASN A 6 -3.02 47.18 45.15
CA ASN A 6 -2.51 45.86 44.73
C ASN A 6 -3.50 44.73 44.38
N GLY A 7 -3.18 43.97 43.33
CA GLY A 7 -3.66 42.59 43.19
C GLY A 7 -3.37 41.95 41.83
N PHE A 8 -2.32 41.14 41.78
CA PHE A 8 -1.93 40.23 40.70
C PHE A 8 -3.10 39.40 40.14
N PHE A 9 -3.22 39.33 38.81
CA PHE A 9 -4.09 38.40 38.08
C PHE A 9 -3.56 36.95 38.22
N PRO A 10 -4.39 35.95 38.57
CA PRO A 10 -3.98 34.57 38.49
C PRO A 10 -4.11 34.07 37.03
N SER A 11 -3.04 33.43 36.59
CA SER A 11 -2.92 32.60 35.41
C SER A 11 -4.08 31.59 35.29
N MET A 12 -4.97 31.80 34.31
CA MET A 12 -5.89 30.76 33.86
C MET A 12 -5.20 29.95 32.76
N LEU A 13 -4.77 28.76 33.16
CA LEU A 13 -4.18 27.72 32.33
C LEU A 13 -5.22 27.27 31.28
N PHE A 14 -5.15 27.79 30.05
CA PHE A 14 -5.86 27.23 28.92
C PHE A 14 -5.09 25.98 28.45
N LEU A 15 -5.48 24.82 28.97
CA LEU A 15 -5.22 23.54 28.29
C LEU A 15 -6.01 23.55 26.97
N LEU A 16 -5.36 23.93 25.88
CA LEU A 16 -5.80 23.54 24.54
C LEU A 16 -5.57 22.03 24.41
N ILE A 17 -6.57 21.25 24.81
CA ILE A 17 -6.73 19.90 24.26
C ILE A 17 -7.15 20.11 22.81
N CYS A 18 -6.18 20.11 21.90
CA CYS A 18 -6.42 19.98 20.47
C CYS A 18 -6.99 18.58 20.19
N LEU A 19 -8.30 18.43 20.36
CA LEU A 19 -9.06 17.39 19.65
C LEU A 19 -9.04 17.77 18.17
N VAL A 20 -8.09 17.19 17.43
CA VAL A 20 -8.03 17.24 15.96
C VAL A 20 -9.20 16.39 15.43
N TYR A 21 -10.40 16.98 15.41
CA TYR A 21 -11.60 16.42 14.79
C TYR A 21 -12.23 17.48 13.89
N SER A 22 -11.53 17.88 12.82
CA SER A 22 -12.05 18.88 11.88
C SER A 22 -11.50 18.61 10.48
N GLY A 23 -12.34 18.05 9.60
CA GLY A 23 -12.11 17.97 8.13
C GLY A 23 -11.82 16.59 7.52
N LEU A 24 -11.52 15.55 8.31
CA LEU A 24 -10.98 14.28 7.79
C LEU A 24 -11.99 13.31 7.15
N ALA A 25 -13.30 13.49 7.32
CA ALA A 25 -14.26 12.42 7.01
C ALA A 25 -14.55 12.23 5.50
N ASN A 26 -14.44 13.28 4.68
CA ASN A 26 -14.91 13.28 3.27
C ASN A 26 -13.80 13.60 2.24
N ASP A 27 -12.52 13.50 2.62
CA ASP A 27 -11.41 13.65 1.67
C ASP A 27 -11.03 12.26 1.10
N PRO A 28 -10.97 12.06 -0.24
CA PRO A 28 -10.39 10.85 -0.86
C PRO A 28 -9.07 10.43 -0.22
N PHE A 29 -8.25 11.41 0.13
CA PHE A 29 -6.89 11.22 0.60
C PHE A 29 -6.81 11.06 2.12
N SER A 30 -7.93 11.24 2.85
CA SER A 30 -7.93 10.99 4.28
C SER A 30 -7.73 9.51 4.57
N HIS A 31 -6.78 9.23 5.46
CA HIS A 31 -6.50 7.88 5.90
C HIS A 31 -6.35 7.86 7.41
N SER A 32 -7.30 7.19 8.06
CA SER A 32 -7.21 6.75 9.44
C SER A 32 -7.75 5.33 9.48
N HIS A 33 -7.00 4.41 10.08
CA HIS A 33 -7.45 3.03 10.26
C HIS A 33 -8.77 3.02 11.04
N SER A 34 -8.82 3.71 12.18
CA SER A 34 -10.01 3.78 13.05
C SER A 34 -11.27 4.24 12.34
N LEU A 35 -11.19 5.27 11.49
CA LEU A 35 -12.35 5.80 10.76
C LEU A 35 -12.90 4.83 9.70
N LYS A 36 -12.11 3.83 9.29
CA LYS A 36 -12.47 2.85 8.25
C LYS A 36 -12.81 1.46 8.81
N THR A 37 -12.29 1.10 9.98
CA THR A 37 -12.65 -0.14 10.70
C THR A 37 -13.80 0.04 11.68
N GLU A 38 -13.90 1.19 12.35
CA GLU A 38 -14.89 1.38 13.41
C GLU A 38 -16.22 1.81 12.82
N CYS A 39 -17.23 1.00 13.12
CA CYS A 39 -18.59 1.36 12.86
C CYS A 39 -19.03 2.39 13.90
N ILE A 40 -19.43 3.58 13.46
CA ILE A 40 -19.69 4.71 14.36
C ILE A 40 -21.18 4.99 14.52
N MET A 41 -21.59 5.46 15.70
CA MET A 41 -23.00 5.74 15.98
C MET A 41 -23.52 6.98 15.24
N LYS A 42 -22.69 8.01 15.07
CA LYS A 42 -23.04 9.24 14.34
C LYS A 42 -21.91 9.71 13.44
N PRO A 43 -22.15 9.93 12.13
CA PRO A 43 -21.14 10.44 11.22
C PRO A 43 -20.60 11.81 11.64
N PRO A 44 -19.29 12.09 11.50
CA PRO A 44 -18.70 13.39 11.86
C PRO A 44 -19.36 14.55 11.11
N ARG A 45 -19.41 15.74 11.72
CA ARG A 45 -19.91 16.95 11.04
C ARG A 45 -19.00 17.28 9.84
N SER A 46 -19.61 17.53 8.67
CA SER A 46 -18.88 17.96 7.48
C SER A 46 -18.55 19.44 7.61
N ILE A 47 -17.30 19.82 7.33
CA ILE A 47 -16.93 21.22 7.12
C ILE A 47 -16.88 21.38 5.61
N VAL A 48 -17.87 22.10 5.09
CA VAL A 48 -18.09 22.31 3.65
C VAL A 48 -16.95 23.12 3.06
N GLU A 49 -16.12 22.52 2.22
CA GLU A 49 -15.29 23.24 1.25
C GLU A 49 -15.42 22.58 -0.13
N GLN A 50 -15.96 23.35 -1.08
CA GLN A 50 -15.99 23.12 -2.54
C GLN A 50 -16.20 21.66 -2.99
N GLU A 51 -17.37 21.09 -2.68
CA GLU A 51 -17.79 19.78 -3.19
C GLU A 51 -18.67 19.98 -4.44
N LEU A 52 -18.49 19.16 -5.48
CA LEU A 52 -19.25 19.29 -6.74
C LEU A 52 -20.75 19.04 -6.53
N ILE A 53 -21.06 18.25 -5.50
CA ILE A 53 -22.39 17.89 -5.07
C ILE A 53 -22.34 17.78 -3.54
N LEU A 54 -22.99 18.72 -2.85
CA LEU A 54 -23.46 18.56 -1.47
C LEU A 54 -24.97 18.30 -1.55
N LEU A 55 -25.39 17.08 -1.28
CA LEU A 55 -26.81 16.79 -1.09
C LEU A 55 -27.16 16.99 0.40
N SER A 56 -27.14 18.24 0.85
CA SER A 56 -27.89 18.68 2.03
C SER A 56 -28.90 19.72 1.55
N HIS A 57 -30.19 19.39 1.57
CA HIS A 57 -31.22 20.41 1.37
C HIS A 57 -31.25 21.31 2.62
N SER A 58 -30.91 22.58 2.43
CA SER A 58 -31.00 23.73 3.36
C SER A 58 -30.12 23.72 4.62
N ASP A 59 -29.43 24.85 4.82
CA ASP A 59 -28.57 25.17 5.97
C ASP A 59 -29.33 25.48 7.29
N GLU A 60 -30.64 25.20 7.37
CA GLU A 60 -31.46 25.62 8.52
C GLU A 60 -32.20 24.50 9.26
N ASP A 61 -32.03 23.22 8.91
CA ASP A 61 -32.58 22.12 9.71
C ASP A 61 -31.57 20.97 9.86
N ASP A 62 -31.19 20.69 11.11
CA ASP A 62 -30.22 19.68 11.58
C ASP A 62 -30.74 18.23 11.39
N SER A 63 -31.54 18.00 10.34
CA SER A 63 -31.99 16.67 9.95
C SER A 63 -30.87 15.97 9.18
N ASP A 64 -30.21 15.04 9.86
CA ASP A 64 -29.38 13.99 9.26
C ASP A 64 -30.24 13.20 8.23
N GLN A 65 -30.43 13.75 7.02
CA GLN A 65 -31.34 13.18 6.03
C GLN A 65 -30.78 11.84 5.54
N GLU A 66 -31.49 10.76 5.90
CA GLU A 66 -31.13 9.37 5.65
C GLU A 66 -31.83 8.90 4.37
N TRP A 67 -31.06 8.48 3.36
CA TRP A 67 -31.59 7.91 2.13
C TRP A 67 -31.79 6.42 2.34
N GLU A 68 -33.04 5.99 2.29
CA GLU A 68 -33.45 4.61 2.48
C GLU A 68 -33.54 3.91 1.12
N ILE A 69 -32.66 2.93 0.89
CA ILE A 69 -32.65 2.10 -0.31
C ILE A 69 -33.28 0.77 0.07
N ASP A 70 -34.50 0.51 -0.41
CA ASP A 70 -35.39 -0.50 0.18
C ASP A 70 -35.49 -1.84 -0.56
N GLU A 71 -35.27 -1.97 -1.88
CA GLU A 71 -35.45 -3.28 -2.55
C GLU A 71 -34.60 -3.58 -3.80
N ASN A 72 -34.19 -4.85 -3.86
CA ASN A 72 -33.66 -5.65 -4.97
C ASN A 72 -32.33 -5.21 -5.59
N GLY A 73 -31.35 -6.11 -5.56
CA GLY A 73 -30.06 -6.02 -6.26
C GLY A 73 -30.10 -5.90 -7.80
N ALA A 74 -31.22 -5.43 -8.37
CA ALA A 74 -31.28 -4.78 -9.66
C ALA A 74 -31.24 -3.25 -9.43
N ILE A 75 -30.16 -2.63 -9.88
CA ILE A 75 -29.98 -1.18 -10.11
C ILE A 75 -31.32 -0.49 -10.43
N ARG A 76 -32.02 0.09 -9.46
CA ARG A 76 -33.36 0.69 -9.69
C ARG A 76 -33.60 2.02 -9.01
N GLU A 77 -33.11 2.27 -7.80
CA GLU A 77 -33.14 3.64 -7.25
C GLU A 77 -31.84 4.36 -7.63
N MET A 78 -31.96 5.19 -8.68
CA MET A 78 -30.91 6.12 -9.08
C MET A 78 -30.72 7.13 -7.95
N ALA A 79 -29.58 7.04 -7.25
CA ALA A 79 -29.27 8.02 -6.22
C ALA A 79 -29.14 9.42 -6.85
N GLN A 80 -28.47 9.49 -8.01
CA GLN A 80 -28.35 10.73 -8.78
C GLN A 80 -27.85 10.43 -10.20
N ARG A 81 -28.24 11.29 -11.16
CA ARG A 81 -27.61 11.37 -12.48
C ARG A 81 -26.66 12.55 -12.53
N ILE A 82 -25.44 12.32 -12.99
CA ILE A 82 -24.38 13.33 -13.04
C ILE A 82 -23.69 13.33 -14.39
N GLN A 83 -23.15 14.47 -14.81
CA GLN A 83 -22.35 14.58 -16.02
C GLN A 83 -20.87 14.38 -15.69
N LEU A 84 -20.25 13.36 -16.26
CA LEU A 84 -18.82 13.10 -16.10
C LEU A 84 -18.03 13.50 -17.34
N GLN A 85 -16.79 13.94 -17.11
CA GLN A 85 -15.84 14.29 -18.15
C GLN A 85 -14.73 13.23 -18.25
N GLN A 86 -14.36 12.87 -19.47
CA GLN A 86 -13.27 11.95 -19.76
C GLN A 86 -11.96 12.42 -19.12
N ARG A 87 -11.16 11.49 -18.58
CA ARG A 87 -9.83 11.72 -17.95
C ARG A 87 -9.81 12.56 -16.66
N ILE A 88 -10.95 13.08 -16.21
CA ILE A 88 -11.06 13.67 -14.87
C ILE A 88 -11.20 12.55 -13.85
N ILE A 89 -10.58 12.72 -12.69
CA ILE A 89 -10.65 11.75 -11.60
C ILE A 89 -11.76 12.18 -10.65
N TYR A 90 -12.78 11.35 -10.48
CA TYR A 90 -13.87 11.62 -9.56
C TYR A 90 -13.73 10.72 -8.34
N SER A 91 -13.61 11.32 -7.17
CA SER A 91 -13.64 10.63 -5.89
C SER A 91 -15.01 10.73 -5.25
N PHE A 92 -15.47 9.62 -4.71
CA PHE A 92 -16.73 9.46 -4.01
C PHE A 92 -16.50 9.14 -2.53
N SER A 93 -17.34 9.69 -1.66
CA SER A 93 -17.49 9.21 -0.29
C SER A 93 -18.93 9.33 0.18
N ALA A 94 -19.39 8.37 0.98
CA ALA A 94 -20.67 8.46 1.69
C ALA A 94 -20.62 7.63 2.98
N TRP A 95 -21.42 7.99 3.97
CA TRP A 95 -21.66 7.14 5.12
C TRP A 95 -22.81 6.20 4.81
N VAL A 96 -22.60 4.90 5.02
CA VAL A 96 -23.59 3.86 4.77
C VAL A 96 -23.83 3.02 6.03
N LYS A 97 -25.08 2.60 6.26
CA LYS A 97 -25.50 1.76 7.39
C LYS A 97 -26.50 0.71 6.89
N LEU A 98 -26.50 -0.49 7.46
CA LEU A 98 -27.55 -1.47 7.22
C LEU A 98 -28.71 -1.27 8.19
N ARG A 99 -29.95 -1.30 7.70
CA ARG A 99 -31.16 -1.22 8.53
C ARG A 99 -31.59 -2.58 9.10
N GLY A 100 -31.07 -3.68 8.55
CA GLY A 100 -31.31 -5.05 9.00
C GLY A 100 -30.26 -6.03 8.48
N GLY A 101 -30.13 -7.19 9.13
CA GLY A 101 -29.23 -8.28 8.72
C GLY A 101 -27.83 -8.23 9.34
N ASN A 102 -26.99 -9.22 9.00
CA ASN A 102 -25.58 -9.28 9.43
C ASN A 102 -24.71 -8.28 8.64
N ASP A 103 -23.47 -8.06 9.08
CA ASP A 103 -22.47 -7.29 8.32
C ASP A 103 -22.42 -7.75 6.85
N LYS A 104 -22.56 -6.80 5.91
CA LYS A 104 -22.51 -7.06 4.46
C LYS A 104 -21.64 -6.04 3.75
N LYS A 105 -21.11 -6.48 2.62
CA LYS A 105 -20.47 -5.58 1.67
C LYS A 105 -21.50 -4.69 0.99
N VAL A 106 -21.28 -3.39 1.05
CA VAL A 106 -22.01 -2.36 0.32
C VAL A 106 -21.01 -1.64 -0.59
N GLY A 107 -21.34 -1.50 -1.86
CA GLY A 107 -20.50 -0.83 -2.85
C GLY A 107 -21.27 0.20 -3.66
N ILE A 108 -20.50 1.09 -4.30
CA ILE A 108 -21.01 2.07 -5.25
C ILE A 108 -20.78 1.57 -6.68
N VAL A 109 -21.77 1.79 -7.56
CA VAL A 109 -21.71 1.47 -8.99
C VAL A 109 -22.15 2.67 -9.80
N PHE A 110 -21.37 3.02 -10.81
CA PHE A 110 -21.69 4.01 -11.83
C PHE A 110 -22.20 3.29 -13.08
N ARG A 111 -23.34 3.73 -13.63
CA ARG A 111 -23.89 3.20 -14.87
C ARG A 111 -23.92 4.27 -15.95
N SER A 112 -23.27 4.03 -17.08
CA SER A 112 -23.37 4.91 -18.24
C SER A 112 -24.64 4.67 -19.05
N GLU A 113 -24.96 5.57 -19.99
CA GLU A 113 -26.10 5.43 -20.91
C GLU A 113 -26.08 4.16 -21.76
N SER A 114 -24.89 3.63 -22.03
CA SER A 114 -24.70 2.33 -22.69
C SER A 114 -24.94 1.12 -21.78
N GLU A 115 -25.54 1.32 -20.61
CA GLU A 115 -25.77 0.32 -19.55
C GLU A 115 -24.49 -0.35 -19.02
N ARG A 116 -23.31 0.20 -19.34
CA ARG A 116 -22.04 -0.30 -18.79
C ARG A 116 -21.92 0.08 -17.33
N LEU A 117 -21.63 -0.93 -16.50
CA LEU A 117 -21.43 -0.78 -15.07
C LEU A 117 -19.94 -0.63 -14.75
N VAL A 118 -19.63 0.35 -13.90
CA VAL A 118 -18.30 0.56 -13.34
C VAL A 118 -18.45 0.64 -11.83
N HIS A 119 -17.94 -0.38 -11.14
CA HIS A 119 -17.84 -0.36 -9.70
C HIS A 119 -16.83 0.71 -9.25
N GLY A 120 -17.19 1.48 -8.22
CA GLY A 120 -16.39 2.61 -7.75
C GLY A 120 -15.63 2.35 -6.45
N GLY A 121 -16.09 1.40 -5.64
CA GLY A 121 -15.54 1.11 -4.32
C GLY A 121 -16.54 0.36 -3.44
N GLU A 122 -16.09 -0.11 -2.29
CA GLU A 122 -16.87 -0.94 -1.38
C GLU A 122 -16.44 -0.78 0.08
N VAL A 123 -17.32 -1.15 1.00
CA VAL A 123 -17.07 -1.20 2.44
C VAL A 123 -17.89 -2.33 3.08
N ARG A 124 -17.40 -2.90 4.17
CA ARG A 124 -18.19 -3.75 5.06
C ARG A 124 -19.08 -2.85 5.91
N ALA A 125 -20.36 -2.76 5.56
CA ALA A 125 -21.37 -2.05 6.33
C ALA A 125 -21.97 -2.96 7.40
N LYS A 126 -22.28 -2.40 8.57
CA LYS A 126 -22.88 -3.13 9.70
C LYS A 126 -24.28 -2.64 10.02
N GLN A 127 -25.03 -3.46 10.73
CA GLN A 127 -26.34 -3.06 11.26
C GLN A 127 -26.17 -2.08 12.42
N GLY A 128 -26.98 -1.02 12.43
CA GLY A 128 -27.11 -0.13 13.60
C GLY A 128 -26.00 0.92 13.76
N CYS A 129 -25.02 0.97 12.86
CA CYS A 129 -23.95 1.96 12.88
C CYS A 129 -23.42 2.28 11.48
N TRP A 130 -22.78 3.43 11.32
CA TRP A 130 -22.35 3.98 10.05
C TRP A 130 -20.92 3.57 9.70
N SER A 131 -20.70 3.23 8.44
CA SER A 131 -19.42 2.88 7.84
C SER A 131 -19.11 3.84 6.69
N LEU A 132 -17.86 4.30 6.57
CA LEU A 132 -17.45 5.20 5.51
C LEU A 132 -17.18 4.41 4.22
N LEU A 133 -18.06 4.53 3.23
CA LEU A 133 -17.84 4.04 1.88
C LEU A 133 -17.04 5.08 1.09
N LYS A 134 -15.88 4.67 0.57
CA LYS A 134 -15.07 5.46 -0.36
C LYS A 134 -15.04 4.79 -1.73
N GLY A 135 -14.82 5.59 -2.76
CA GLY A 135 -14.69 5.08 -4.12
C GLY A 135 -14.39 6.15 -5.15
N GLY A 136 -14.58 5.82 -6.41
CA GLY A 136 -14.53 6.79 -7.49
C GLY A 136 -14.38 6.17 -8.86
N ILE A 137 -14.28 7.04 -9.86
CA ILE A 137 -14.21 6.66 -11.26
C ILE A 137 -13.31 7.60 -12.04
N VAL A 138 -12.58 7.04 -13.02
CA VAL A 138 -11.90 7.79 -14.08
C VAL A 138 -12.60 7.45 -15.40
N PRO A 139 -13.48 8.32 -15.91
CA PRO A 139 -14.28 8.01 -17.09
C PRO A 139 -13.42 7.90 -18.34
N ASN A 140 -13.66 6.84 -19.11
CA ASN A 140 -13.05 6.64 -20.42
C ASN A 140 -13.73 7.47 -21.52
N VAL A 141 -14.97 7.92 -21.30
CA VAL A 141 -15.76 8.76 -22.21
C VAL A 141 -16.55 9.76 -21.37
N SER A 142 -16.75 10.97 -21.88
CA SER A 142 -17.61 11.98 -21.25
C SER A 142 -19.07 11.61 -21.49
N GLY A 143 -19.92 11.76 -20.48
CA GLY A 143 -21.34 11.40 -20.60
C GLY A 143 -22.04 11.43 -19.26
N PRO A 144 -23.38 11.36 -19.25
CA PRO A 144 -24.10 11.23 -18.02
C PRO A 144 -23.95 9.80 -17.47
N VAL A 145 -23.85 9.69 -16.15
CA VAL A 145 -23.90 8.41 -15.44
C VAL A 145 -24.86 8.48 -14.28
N ASP A 146 -25.48 7.35 -13.99
CA ASP A 146 -26.32 7.15 -12.82
C ASP A 146 -25.49 6.50 -11.70
N ILE A 147 -25.67 6.95 -10.46
CA ILE A 147 -25.04 6.39 -9.26
C ILE A 147 -26.00 5.43 -8.55
N PHE A 148 -25.48 4.26 -8.15
CA PHE A 148 -26.20 3.25 -7.38
C PHE A 148 -25.39 2.73 -6.21
N PHE A 149 -26.09 2.27 -5.19
CA PHE A 149 -25.53 1.45 -4.12
C PHE A 149 -25.97 0.00 -4.31
N LYS A 150 -25.06 -0.93 -4.06
CA LYS A 150 -25.28 -2.37 -4.23
C LYS A 150 -24.78 -3.10 -2.99
N SER A 151 -25.62 -3.97 -2.43
CA SER A 151 -25.21 -4.94 -1.41
C SER A 151 -25.02 -6.33 -2.03
N GLU A 152 -24.17 -7.16 -1.42
CA GLU A 152 -24.10 -8.59 -1.74
C GLU A 152 -25.39 -9.34 -1.37
N ASP A 153 -26.08 -8.86 -0.35
CA ASP A 153 -27.41 -9.33 0.02
C ASP A 153 -28.45 -8.46 -0.70
N ARG A 154 -29.26 -9.09 -1.56
CA ARG A 154 -30.25 -8.40 -2.39
C ARG A 154 -31.46 -7.88 -1.60
N GLU A 155 -31.64 -8.37 -0.38
CA GLU A 155 -32.71 -7.97 0.53
C GLU A 155 -32.23 -6.93 1.55
N ALA A 156 -30.94 -6.58 1.53
CA ALA A 156 -30.38 -5.62 2.46
C ALA A 156 -30.92 -4.21 2.21
N LYS A 157 -31.50 -3.63 3.25
CA LYS A 157 -31.92 -2.24 3.30
C LYS A 157 -30.76 -1.35 3.71
N ILE A 158 -30.37 -0.44 2.83
CA ILE A 158 -29.22 0.44 3.04
C ILE A 158 -29.71 1.84 3.39
N SER A 159 -29.03 2.47 4.33
CA SER A 159 -29.16 3.87 4.66
C SER A 159 -27.93 4.62 4.21
N VAL A 160 -28.08 5.75 3.54
CA VAL A 160 -26.96 6.58 3.06
C VAL A 160 -27.11 8.00 3.58
N THR A 161 -26.00 8.62 4.00
CA THR A 161 -25.96 10.05 4.32
C THR A 161 -24.61 10.67 3.95
N LYS A 162 -24.55 12.00 3.89
CA LYS A 162 -23.33 12.79 3.63
C LYS A 162 -22.58 12.33 2.37
N LEU A 163 -23.34 12.17 1.29
CA LEU A 163 -22.80 11.82 -0.03
C LEU A 163 -21.97 13.00 -0.57
N SER A 164 -20.75 12.71 -1.00
CA SER A 164 -19.83 13.67 -1.60
C SER A 164 -19.21 13.09 -2.87
N LEU A 165 -19.15 13.92 -3.91
CA LEU A 165 -18.41 13.64 -5.14
C LEU A 165 -17.50 14.83 -5.46
N LYS A 166 -16.20 14.57 -5.51
CA LYS A 166 -15.16 15.56 -5.79
C LYS A 166 -14.47 15.23 -7.11
N GLN A 167 -14.25 16.24 -7.93
CA GLN A 167 -13.50 16.10 -9.17
C GLN A 167 -12.07 16.60 -8.99
N PHE A 168 -11.14 15.95 -9.67
CA PHE A 168 -9.73 16.32 -9.68
C PHE A 168 -9.21 16.20 -11.11
N SER A 169 -8.55 17.25 -11.58
CA SER A 169 -7.61 17.12 -12.69
C SER A 169 -6.45 16.21 -12.27
N LYS A 170 -5.75 15.63 -13.26
CA LYS A 170 -4.54 14.83 -13.00
C LYS A 170 -3.46 15.61 -12.24
N LYS A 171 -3.37 16.94 -12.46
CA LYS A 171 -2.41 17.81 -11.76
C LYS A 171 -2.78 17.98 -10.29
N GLU A 172 -4.06 18.18 -9.98
CA GLU A 172 -4.53 18.30 -8.59
C GLU A 172 -4.37 16.98 -7.85
N TRP A 173 -4.70 15.85 -8.49
CA TRP A 173 -4.49 14.53 -7.89
C TRP A 173 -3.02 14.28 -7.58
N LYS A 174 -2.12 14.58 -8.53
CA LYS A 174 -0.66 14.48 -8.32
C LYS A 174 -0.17 15.38 -7.18
N LEU A 175 -0.66 16.62 -7.09
CA LEU A 175 -0.30 17.52 -6.00
C LEU A 175 -0.73 16.94 -4.63
N LYS A 176 -1.91 16.32 -4.56
CA LYS A 176 -2.38 15.63 -3.34
C LYS A 176 -1.52 14.41 -2.99
N GLN A 177 -1.11 13.63 -3.99
CA GLN A 177 -0.16 12.54 -3.79
C GLN A 177 1.17 13.05 -3.23
N ASP A 178 1.69 14.17 -3.76
CA ASP A 178 2.96 14.76 -3.29
C ASP A 178 2.87 15.27 -1.86
N GLN A 179 1.75 15.91 -1.49
CA GLN A 179 1.47 16.32 -0.11
C GLN A 179 1.40 15.12 0.84
N LEU A 180 0.80 14.01 0.40
CA LEU A 180 0.77 12.79 1.19
C LEU A 180 2.16 12.17 1.33
N ILE A 181 2.93 12.07 0.25
CA ILE A 181 4.31 11.55 0.28
C ILE A 181 5.16 12.34 1.26
N GLU A 182 5.06 13.67 1.22
CA GLU A 182 5.74 14.57 2.16
C GLU A 182 5.38 14.26 3.63
N LYS A 183 4.11 13.90 3.88
CA LYS A 183 3.62 13.57 5.22
C LYS A 183 3.95 12.15 5.69
N ILE A 184 3.95 11.16 4.79
CA ILE A 184 3.95 9.74 5.16
C ILE A 184 5.28 9.03 4.86
N ARG A 185 6.08 9.57 3.93
CA ARG A 185 7.37 9.00 3.52
C ARG A 185 8.56 9.82 4.01
N LYS A 186 8.33 11.01 4.55
CA LYS A 186 9.38 11.92 5.01
C LYS A 186 9.13 12.43 6.41
N ASN A 187 10.20 12.92 7.03
CA ASN A 187 10.14 13.71 8.25
C ASN A 187 11.02 14.96 8.13
N LYS A 188 10.63 16.02 8.86
CA LYS A 188 11.41 17.26 8.96
C LYS A 188 12.54 17.07 9.96
N VAL A 189 13.76 17.35 9.56
CA VAL A 189 14.96 17.23 10.39
C VAL A 189 15.65 18.59 10.50
N ARG A 190 15.85 19.04 11.74
CA ARG A 190 16.67 20.20 12.07
C ARG A 190 18.02 19.77 12.61
N PHE A 191 19.08 20.39 12.14
CA PHE A 191 20.41 20.20 12.68
C PHE A 191 20.83 21.41 13.52
N GLU A 192 21.15 21.17 14.77
CA GLU A 192 21.67 22.17 15.70
C GLU A 192 23.17 21.92 15.89
N VAL A 193 24.00 22.70 15.22
CA VAL A 193 25.47 22.59 15.32
C VAL A 193 25.99 23.63 16.31
N THR A 194 26.64 23.18 17.38
CA THR A 194 27.08 24.03 18.50
C THR A 194 28.52 23.71 18.92
N TYR A 195 29.23 24.67 19.50
CA TYR A 195 30.48 24.42 20.21
C TYR A 195 30.22 23.84 21.62
N ASN A 196 31.25 23.37 22.32
CA ASN A 196 31.14 22.86 23.70
C ASN A 196 30.51 23.84 24.71
N ASN A 197 30.72 25.14 24.51
CA ASN A 197 30.12 26.21 25.31
C ASN A 197 28.64 26.48 24.95
N LYS A 198 28.03 25.63 24.09
CA LYS A 198 26.67 25.73 23.56
C LYS A 198 26.39 26.92 22.65
N THR A 199 27.42 27.65 22.20
CA THR A 199 27.21 28.70 21.19
C THR A 199 27.05 28.07 19.82
N ALA A 200 26.10 28.59 19.03
CA ALA A 200 25.87 28.21 17.65
C ALA A 200 27.15 28.30 16.79
N VAL A 201 27.38 27.30 15.95
CA VAL A 201 28.43 27.35 14.92
C VAL A 201 27.78 27.89 13.65
N LYS A 202 28.15 29.10 13.25
CA LYS A 202 27.77 29.67 11.94
C LYS A 202 28.54 28.95 10.83
N ASP A 203 27.98 28.91 9.63
CA ASP A 203 28.67 28.41 8.43
C ASP A 203 29.10 26.93 8.45
N ALA A 204 28.51 26.13 9.34
CA ALA A 204 28.69 24.68 9.33
C ALA A 204 28.03 24.07 8.09
N VAL A 205 28.78 23.21 7.38
CA VAL A 205 28.33 22.47 6.21
C VAL A 205 27.89 21.07 6.63
N ILE A 206 26.65 20.71 6.32
CA ILE A 206 26.11 19.37 6.54
C ILE A 206 26.04 18.64 5.20
N SER A 207 26.54 17.41 5.16
CA SER A 207 26.43 16.50 4.02
C SER A 207 25.66 15.25 4.45
N LEU A 208 24.64 14.88 3.68
CA LEU A 208 23.74 13.77 3.97
C LEU A 208 23.87 12.68 2.90
N LYS A 209 24.05 11.45 3.35
CA LYS A 209 24.03 10.27 2.48
C LYS A 209 23.03 9.26 3.01
N GLN A 210 21.95 9.01 2.27
CA GLN A 210 21.03 7.94 2.62
C GLN A 210 21.72 6.60 2.35
N THR A 211 21.79 5.76 3.37
CA THR A 211 22.45 4.44 3.32
C THR A 211 21.46 3.31 3.16
N LYS A 212 20.25 3.47 3.72
CA LYS A 212 19.18 2.47 3.61
C LYS A 212 17.82 3.15 3.53
N PRO A 213 17.10 3.04 2.40
CA PRO A 213 15.70 3.47 2.33
C PRO A 213 14.81 2.48 3.10
N PHE A 214 13.74 2.98 3.71
CA PHE A 214 12.76 2.12 4.40
C PHE A 214 11.62 1.65 3.50
N PHE A 215 11.28 2.42 2.47
CA PHE A 215 10.35 1.96 1.43
C PHE A 215 11.15 1.38 0.25
N LEU A 216 10.75 0.21 -0.25
CA LEU A 216 11.45 -0.46 -1.34
C LEU A 216 10.59 -0.60 -2.60
N LEU A 217 11.14 -0.20 -3.74
CA LEU A 217 10.68 -0.50 -5.09
C LEU A 217 11.62 -1.57 -5.67
N GLY A 218 11.12 -2.79 -5.77
CA GLY A 218 11.79 -3.97 -6.29
C GLY A 218 11.26 -4.42 -7.63
N CYS A 219 11.83 -5.54 -8.11
CA CYS A 219 11.50 -6.15 -9.39
C CYS A 219 11.57 -7.68 -9.28
N ALA A 220 10.72 -8.40 -10.00
CA ALA A 220 10.77 -9.86 -10.06
C ALA A 220 12.08 -10.34 -10.71
N MET A 221 12.59 -11.47 -10.23
CA MET A 221 13.82 -12.09 -10.74
C MET A 221 13.55 -13.53 -11.15
N ASN A 222 14.06 -13.95 -12.29
CA ASN A 222 13.94 -15.33 -12.77
C ASN A 222 15.30 -15.99 -12.99
N PHE A 223 15.29 -17.30 -13.26
CA PHE A 223 16.50 -18.13 -13.37
C PHE A 223 17.51 -17.64 -14.42
N ARG A 224 17.10 -16.82 -15.40
CA ARG A 224 18.02 -16.28 -16.41
C ARG A 224 19.07 -15.36 -15.81
N ILE A 225 18.85 -14.87 -14.58
CA ILE A 225 19.87 -14.15 -13.79
C ILE A 225 21.14 -14.98 -13.61
N LEU A 226 21.03 -16.31 -13.54
CA LEU A 226 22.17 -17.23 -13.42
C LEU A 226 22.93 -17.41 -14.73
N GLN A 227 22.30 -17.05 -15.86
CA GLN A 227 22.81 -17.30 -17.21
C GLN A 227 23.38 -16.06 -17.88
N SER A 228 22.99 -14.86 -17.44
CA SER A 228 23.36 -13.59 -18.07
C SER A 228 24.09 -12.67 -17.09
N GLU A 229 25.36 -12.39 -17.38
CA GLU A 229 26.14 -11.39 -16.64
C GLU A 229 25.56 -9.98 -16.80
N GLY A 230 25.07 -9.64 -18.00
CA GLY A 230 24.41 -8.37 -18.25
C GLY A 230 23.15 -8.20 -17.38
N TYR A 231 22.33 -9.26 -17.26
CA TYR A 231 21.14 -9.21 -16.41
C TYR A 231 21.51 -9.06 -14.93
N ARG A 232 22.55 -9.78 -14.45
CA ARG A 232 23.07 -9.61 -13.09
C ARG A 232 23.45 -8.17 -12.79
N LYS A 233 24.28 -7.57 -13.65
CA LYS A 233 24.71 -6.17 -13.51
C LYS A 233 23.52 -5.22 -13.55
N TRP A 234 22.62 -5.39 -14.53
CA TRP A 234 21.45 -4.54 -14.71
C TRP A 234 20.50 -4.58 -13.51
N PHE A 235 20.28 -5.77 -12.93
CA PHE A 235 19.37 -5.97 -11.80
C PHE A 235 19.98 -5.45 -10.50
N ALA A 236 21.21 -5.89 -10.17
CA ALA A 236 21.91 -5.48 -8.96
C ALA A 236 22.19 -3.97 -8.95
N SER A 237 22.31 -3.32 -10.12
CA SER A 237 22.46 -1.88 -10.21
C SER A 237 21.16 -1.09 -9.91
N ARG A 238 20.00 -1.74 -9.78
CA ARG A 238 18.70 -1.07 -9.64
C ARG A 238 17.92 -1.42 -8.37
N PHE A 239 17.73 -2.70 -8.09
CA PHE A 239 16.72 -3.13 -7.12
C PHE A 239 17.35 -3.71 -5.86
N ALA A 240 16.76 -3.36 -4.70
CA ALA A 240 17.17 -3.85 -3.38
C ALA A 240 16.21 -4.89 -2.79
N ILE A 241 15.12 -5.20 -3.50
CA ILE A 241 14.21 -6.29 -3.14
C ILE A 241 13.68 -6.99 -4.38
N THR A 242 13.40 -8.29 -4.25
CA THR A 242 12.88 -9.12 -5.34
C THR A 242 11.93 -10.20 -4.84
N SER A 243 11.20 -10.80 -5.78
CA SER A 243 10.49 -12.06 -5.64
C SER A 243 10.90 -12.96 -6.80
N PHE A 244 11.07 -14.26 -6.55
CA PHE A 244 11.40 -15.20 -7.61
C PHE A 244 10.16 -15.60 -8.39
N THR A 245 10.25 -15.61 -9.72
CA THR A 245 9.07 -15.85 -10.58
C THR A 245 8.50 -17.25 -10.42
N ASN A 246 9.36 -18.27 -10.46
CA ASN A 246 8.97 -19.68 -10.51
C ASN A 246 9.83 -20.56 -9.61
N GLU A 247 11.01 -20.10 -9.25
CA GLU A 247 12.09 -20.95 -8.77
C GLU A 247 11.85 -21.49 -7.36
N MET A 248 10.97 -20.85 -6.58
CA MET A 248 10.50 -21.34 -5.29
C MET A 248 9.15 -22.05 -5.35
N LYS A 249 8.41 -22.02 -6.46
CA LYS A 249 7.07 -22.62 -6.58
C LYS A 249 7.12 -24.14 -6.50
N TRP A 250 6.05 -24.75 -5.99
CA TRP A 250 6.03 -26.19 -5.68
C TRP A 250 6.24 -27.05 -6.93
N TYR A 251 5.54 -26.76 -8.03
CA TYR A 251 5.71 -27.47 -9.30
C TYR A 251 7.15 -27.38 -9.87
N THR A 252 7.90 -26.34 -9.54
CA THR A 252 9.30 -26.19 -9.99
C THR A 252 10.23 -27.04 -9.14
N THR A 253 10.01 -27.02 -7.83
CA THR A 253 10.93 -27.55 -6.82
C THR A 253 10.67 -29.01 -6.48
N GLU A 254 9.51 -29.58 -6.81
CA GLU A 254 9.19 -30.99 -6.58
C GLU A 254 8.42 -31.59 -7.76
N LYS A 255 9.05 -31.65 -8.94
CA LYS A 255 8.43 -32.19 -10.17
C LYS A 255 8.05 -33.67 -10.06
N VAL A 256 8.81 -34.42 -9.25
CA VAL A 256 8.57 -35.83 -8.95
C VAL A 256 8.41 -35.95 -7.44
N ARG A 257 7.35 -36.62 -6.99
CA ARG A 257 7.02 -36.80 -5.58
C ARG A 257 8.22 -37.28 -4.77
N GLY A 258 8.57 -36.54 -3.72
CA GLY A 258 9.70 -36.83 -2.82
C GLY A 258 11.08 -36.48 -3.38
N GLN A 259 11.18 -35.92 -4.60
CA GLN A 259 12.44 -35.50 -5.21
C GLN A 259 12.48 -33.97 -5.32
N GLU A 260 12.90 -33.33 -4.24
CA GLU A 260 13.03 -31.88 -4.19
C GLU A 260 14.32 -31.39 -4.87
N ASN A 261 14.23 -30.31 -5.64
CA ASN A 261 15.36 -29.64 -6.28
C ASN A 261 15.23 -28.12 -6.14
N TYR A 262 16.02 -27.56 -5.21
CA TYR A 262 16.10 -26.13 -4.94
C TYR A 262 17.33 -25.47 -5.58
N THR A 263 18.10 -26.17 -6.44
CA THR A 263 19.40 -25.69 -6.94
C THR A 263 19.34 -24.27 -7.55
N ALA A 264 18.31 -24.00 -8.36
CA ALA A 264 18.13 -22.69 -8.98
C ALA A 264 17.78 -21.60 -7.96
N ALA A 265 16.80 -21.87 -7.08
CA ALA A 265 16.40 -20.94 -6.03
C ALA A 265 17.54 -20.65 -5.05
N ASP A 266 18.28 -21.67 -4.62
CA ASP A 266 19.44 -21.54 -3.72
C ASP A 266 20.54 -20.69 -4.38
N SER A 267 20.79 -20.88 -5.68
CA SER A 267 21.78 -20.08 -6.44
C SER A 267 21.34 -18.63 -6.64
N MET A 268 20.05 -18.40 -6.90
CA MET A 268 19.50 -17.04 -7.04
C MET A 268 19.48 -16.30 -5.69
N LEU A 269 19.15 -17.01 -4.61
CA LEU A 269 19.19 -16.44 -3.26
C LEU A 269 20.61 -16.03 -2.89
N LYS A 270 21.61 -16.87 -3.22
CA LYS A 270 23.02 -16.51 -3.05
C LYS A 270 23.40 -15.25 -3.83
N PHE A 271 22.98 -15.12 -5.09
CA PHE A 271 23.20 -13.88 -5.86
C PHE A 271 22.56 -12.67 -5.18
N ALA A 272 21.35 -12.82 -4.65
CA ALA A 272 20.65 -11.76 -3.94
C ALA A 272 21.40 -11.35 -2.66
N GLU A 273 21.82 -12.33 -1.83
CA GLU A 273 22.63 -12.11 -0.63
C GLU A 273 23.96 -11.40 -0.93
N GLU A 274 24.67 -11.81 -1.99
CA GLU A 274 25.94 -11.19 -2.42
C GLU A 274 25.81 -9.74 -2.89
N ASN A 275 24.58 -9.28 -3.20
CA ASN A 275 24.30 -7.94 -3.73
C ASN A 275 23.38 -7.13 -2.81
N ASP A 276 23.19 -7.54 -1.56
CA ASP A 276 22.31 -6.89 -0.57
C ASP A 276 20.86 -6.74 -1.06
N ILE A 277 20.38 -7.71 -1.83
CA ILE A 277 19.02 -7.75 -2.37
C ILE A 277 18.16 -8.65 -1.46
N LEU A 278 17.14 -8.05 -0.86
CA LEU A 278 16.16 -8.77 -0.05
C LEU A 278 15.27 -9.65 -0.95
N VAL A 279 14.85 -10.81 -0.44
CA VAL A 279 13.98 -11.73 -1.18
C VAL A 279 12.68 -11.97 -0.42
N ARG A 280 11.56 -11.78 -1.11
CA ARG A 280 10.24 -12.22 -0.69
C ARG A 280 9.96 -13.60 -1.30
N GLY A 281 9.57 -14.56 -0.48
CA GLY A 281 9.26 -15.92 -0.90
C GLY A 281 7.90 -16.00 -1.61
N HIS A 282 7.91 -16.54 -2.82
CA HIS A 282 6.71 -16.76 -3.64
C HIS A 282 6.81 -18.11 -4.35
N THR A 283 5.98 -19.11 -4.01
CA THR A 283 5.05 -19.19 -2.87
C THR A 283 5.19 -20.56 -2.20
N VAL A 284 4.77 -20.67 -0.94
CA VAL A 284 4.78 -21.97 -0.23
C VAL A 284 3.79 -22.91 -0.91
N LEU A 285 2.53 -22.47 -1.00
CA LEU A 285 1.43 -23.12 -1.71
C LEU A 285 0.77 -22.12 -2.67
N TRP A 286 0.23 -22.63 -3.77
CA TRP A 286 -0.63 -21.87 -4.68
C TRP A 286 -1.94 -22.64 -4.79
N ASP A 287 -3.07 -22.00 -4.55
CA ASP A 287 -4.35 -22.71 -4.43
C ASP A 287 -5.01 -23.04 -5.78
N ASP A 288 -4.55 -22.47 -6.89
CA ASP A 288 -4.97 -22.89 -8.24
C ASP A 288 -4.59 -24.36 -8.47
N PRO A 289 -5.56 -25.26 -8.71
CA PRO A 289 -5.28 -26.67 -9.00
C PRO A 289 -4.27 -26.89 -10.13
N LYS A 290 -4.24 -26.01 -11.14
CA LYS A 290 -3.32 -26.10 -12.29
C LYS A 290 -1.88 -25.72 -11.97
N MET A 291 -1.67 -25.12 -10.80
CA MET A 291 -0.36 -24.69 -10.32
C MET A 291 0.19 -25.63 -9.25
N GLN A 292 -0.41 -26.82 -9.09
CA GLN A 292 0.17 -27.88 -8.29
C GLN A 292 1.22 -28.65 -9.10
N PRO A 293 2.15 -29.37 -8.45
CA PRO A 293 2.88 -30.43 -9.14
C PRO A 293 1.90 -31.42 -9.79
N SER A 294 2.19 -31.89 -11.00
CA SER A 294 1.28 -32.78 -11.75
C SER A 294 0.93 -34.08 -11.01
N TRP A 295 1.78 -34.55 -10.11
CA TRP A 295 1.52 -35.72 -9.28
C TRP A 295 0.57 -35.42 -8.09
N VAL A 296 0.45 -34.17 -7.65
CA VAL A 296 -0.50 -33.73 -6.61
C VAL A 296 -1.92 -33.64 -7.16
N GLU A 297 -2.11 -33.14 -8.39
CA GLU A 297 -3.42 -33.02 -9.05
C GLU A 297 -4.19 -34.36 -9.13
N ASN A 298 -3.43 -35.47 -9.15
CA ASN A 298 -3.96 -36.82 -9.26
C ASN A 298 -4.33 -37.46 -7.92
N ILE A 299 -3.98 -36.83 -6.79
CA ILE A 299 -4.31 -37.35 -5.46
C ILE A 299 -5.79 -37.12 -5.18
N LYS A 300 -6.50 -38.21 -4.83
CA LYS A 300 -7.93 -38.17 -4.45
C LYS A 300 -8.16 -38.35 -2.95
N ASP A 301 -7.18 -38.90 -2.24
CA ASP A 301 -7.26 -39.12 -0.79
C ASP A 301 -6.92 -37.82 -0.04
N PRO A 302 -7.87 -37.24 0.74
CA PRO A 302 -7.62 -36.08 1.58
C PRO A 302 -6.46 -36.25 2.57
N GLU A 303 -6.25 -37.46 3.12
CA GLU A 303 -5.12 -37.70 4.03
C GLU A 303 -3.78 -37.59 3.31
N ASP A 304 -3.70 -38.10 2.09
CA ASP A 304 -2.49 -37.99 1.28
C ASP A 304 -2.23 -36.54 0.87
N VAL A 305 -3.26 -35.79 0.44
CA VAL A 305 -3.14 -34.34 0.19
C VAL A 305 -2.63 -33.61 1.44
N ARG A 306 -3.18 -33.95 2.62
CA ARG A 306 -2.72 -33.35 3.88
C ARG A 306 -1.24 -33.61 4.11
N ASN A 307 -0.80 -34.84 3.97
CA ASN A 307 0.59 -35.23 4.22
C ASN A 307 1.55 -34.53 3.28
N VAL A 308 1.26 -34.49 1.97
CA VAL A 308 2.15 -33.87 0.99
C VAL A 308 2.20 -32.34 1.15
N THR A 309 1.06 -31.71 1.47
CA THR A 309 1.01 -30.27 1.76
C THR A 309 1.79 -29.91 3.01
N LEU A 310 1.67 -30.70 4.09
CA LEU A 310 2.45 -30.48 5.32
C LEU A 310 3.95 -30.69 5.10
N ASN A 311 4.34 -31.69 4.30
CA ASN A 311 5.73 -31.92 3.92
C ASN A 311 6.29 -30.73 3.14
N ARG A 312 5.52 -30.23 2.16
CA ARG A 312 5.88 -29.05 1.39
C ARG A 312 6.13 -27.83 2.27
N ILE A 313 5.18 -27.48 3.14
CA ILE A 313 5.32 -26.33 4.06
C ILE A 313 6.57 -26.51 4.93
N ASN A 314 6.76 -27.71 5.49
CA ASN A 314 7.93 -28.00 6.34
C ASN A 314 9.25 -27.85 5.58
N SER A 315 9.35 -28.36 4.36
CA SER A 315 10.61 -28.35 3.61
C SER A 315 11.02 -26.93 3.23
N VAL A 316 10.16 -26.22 2.51
CA VAL A 316 10.51 -24.91 1.94
C VAL A 316 10.71 -23.85 3.03
N MET A 317 9.85 -23.82 4.06
CA MET A 317 9.97 -22.83 5.14
C MET A 317 11.21 -23.08 6.00
N LYS A 318 11.54 -24.33 6.35
CA LYS A 318 12.75 -24.63 7.12
C LYS A 318 14.01 -24.31 6.34
N ARG A 319 14.01 -24.56 5.02
CA ARG A 319 15.15 -24.28 4.14
C ARG A 319 15.53 -22.80 4.11
N TYR A 320 14.52 -21.93 4.05
CA TYR A 320 14.71 -20.48 3.88
C TYR A 320 14.46 -19.66 5.16
N LYS A 321 14.34 -20.33 6.31
CA LYS A 321 14.12 -19.69 7.61
C LYS A 321 15.13 -18.57 7.87
N GLY A 322 14.63 -17.38 8.20
CA GLY A 322 15.46 -16.21 8.50
C GLY A 322 16.20 -15.58 7.31
N LYS A 323 15.95 -16.03 6.08
CA LYS A 323 16.60 -15.50 4.86
C LYS A 323 15.68 -14.63 4.00
N LEU A 324 14.38 -14.67 4.25
CA LEU A 324 13.36 -14.01 3.43
C LEU A 324 12.64 -12.93 4.24
N THR A 325 12.20 -11.87 3.56
CA THR A 325 11.44 -10.78 4.18
C THR A 325 9.98 -11.15 4.44
N GLY A 326 9.48 -12.14 3.72
CA GLY A 326 8.08 -12.50 3.72
C GLY A 326 7.80 -13.78 2.95
N TRP A 327 6.66 -14.40 3.21
CA TRP A 327 6.13 -15.52 2.42
C TRP A 327 4.69 -15.28 1.98
N ASP A 328 4.44 -15.51 0.70
CA ASP A 328 3.12 -15.99 0.27
C ASP A 328 2.92 -17.40 0.80
N VAL A 329 2.03 -17.54 1.78
CA VAL A 329 1.78 -18.86 2.40
C VAL A 329 0.85 -19.67 1.51
N VAL A 330 -0.27 -19.08 1.14
CA VAL A 330 -1.22 -19.64 0.19
C VAL A 330 -1.57 -18.55 -0.80
N ASN A 331 -1.08 -18.68 -2.03
CA ASN A 331 -1.37 -17.73 -3.10
C ASN A 331 -2.77 -18.01 -3.67
N GLU A 332 -3.56 -16.96 -3.88
CA GLU A 332 -4.86 -16.99 -4.59
C GLU A 332 -5.97 -17.84 -3.94
N ASN A 333 -6.02 -17.91 -2.61
CA ASN A 333 -7.00 -18.69 -1.83
C ASN A 333 -8.35 -17.98 -1.57
N LEU A 334 -8.67 -16.95 -2.36
CA LEU A 334 -10.04 -16.47 -2.58
C LEU A 334 -10.55 -16.82 -3.98
N HIS A 335 -9.69 -16.71 -5.00
CA HIS A 335 -10.03 -17.11 -6.36
C HIS A 335 -10.18 -18.62 -6.50
N TRP A 336 -9.39 -19.35 -5.71
CA TRP A 336 -9.43 -20.79 -5.60
C TRP A 336 -9.70 -21.20 -4.15
N ASP A 337 -10.08 -22.46 -3.98
CA ASP A 337 -10.42 -23.09 -2.70
C ASP A 337 -10.01 -24.58 -2.70
N TYR A 338 -8.92 -24.92 -3.39
CA TYR A 338 -8.50 -26.31 -3.58
C TYR A 338 -8.21 -26.99 -2.25
N PHE A 339 -7.38 -26.36 -1.41
CA PHE A 339 -7.03 -26.94 -0.12
C PHE A 339 -8.22 -26.97 0.84
N GLU A 340 -9.08 -25.96 0.84
CA GLU A 340 -10.30 -25.93 1.66
C GLU A 340 -11.27 -27.04 1.26
N LYS A 341 -11.45 -27.30 -0.03
CA LYS A 341 -12.29 -28.40 -0.55
C LYS A 341 -11.75 -29.77 -0.14
N MET A 342 -10.43 -29.95 -0.18
CA MET A 342 -9.80 -31.24 0.13
C MET A 342 -9.66 -31.47 1.64
N LEU A 343 -9.34 -30.42 2.41
CA LEU A 343 -8.84 -30.54 3.79
C LEU A 343 -9.74 -29.88 4.84
N GLY A 344 -10.81 -29.21 4.39
CA GLY A 344 -11.79 -28.52 5.21
C GLY A 344 -11.56 -27.01 5.31
N VAL A 345 -12.59 -26.28 5.75
CA VAL A 345 -12.69 -24.81 5.67
C VAL A 345 -11.52 -24.06 6.33
N ASN A 346 -10.89 -24.65 7.34
CA ASN A 346 -9.79 -24.04 8.09
C ASN A 346 -8.40 -24.43 7.55
N ALA A 347 -8.30 -24.98 6.34
CA ALA A 347 -7.04 -25.45 5.76
C ALA A 347 -5.99 -24.33 5.70
N SER A 348 -6.31 -23.20 5.06
CA SER A 348 -5.44 -22.03 5.01
C SER A 348 -5.00 -21.59 6.41
N SER A 349 -5.93 -21.34 7.34
CA SER A 349 -5.58 -20.86 8.69
C SER A 349 -4.62 -21.80 9.44
N ARG A 350 -4.73 -23.12 9.23
CA ARG A 350 -3.78 -24.11 9.76
C ARG A 350 -2.40 -24.04 9.08
N PHE A 351 -2.34 -23.75 7.78
CA PHE A 351 -1.07 -23.56 7.08
C PHE A 351 -0.34 -22.32 7.55
N TYR A 352 -1.04 -21.20 7.77
CA TYR A 352 -0.46 -20.00 8.38
C TYR A 352 0.03 -20.28 9.81
N ASN A 353 -0.73 -21.07 10.59
CA ASN A 353 -0.28 -21.49 11.91
C ASN A 353 1.03 -22.29 11.87
N LEU A 354 1.15 -23.22 10.92
CA LEU A 354 2.36 -24.01 10.73
C LEU A 354 3.52 -23.13 10.23
N ALA A 355 3.28 -22.25 9.26
CA ALA A 355 4.28 -21.31 8.75
C ALA A 355 4.85 -20.44 9.88
N TYR A 356 3.97 -19.88 10.73
CA TYR A 356 4.35 -19.12 11.91
C TYR A 356 5.19 -19.92 12.91
N LYS A 357 4.84 -21.18 13.17
CA LYS A 357 5.64 -22.06 14.04
C LYS A 357 7.03 -22.35 13.48
N LEU A 358 7.16 -22.43 12.16
CA LEU A 358 8.44 -22.73 11.50
C LEU A 358 9.36 -21.50 11.46
N ASP A 359 8.80 -20.34 11.16
CA ASP A 359 9.50 -19.05 11.15
C ASP A 359 8.62 -17.94 11.77
N PRO A 360 8.70 -17.72 13.09
CA PRO A 360 7.86 -16.73 13.77
C PRO A 360 8.16 -15.26 13.39
N ASP A 361 9.34 -15.02 12.81
CA ASP A 361 9.83 -13.67 12.55
C ASP A 361 9.52 -13.17 11.15
N VAL A 362 9.20 -14.06 10.22
CA VAL A 362 8.87 -13.73 8.82
C VAL A 362 7.44 -13.21 8.69
N THR A 363 7.25 -12.24 7.80
CA THR A 363 5.91 -11.72 7.49
C THR A 363 5.13 -12.70 6.62
N LEU A 364 3.88 -12.99 6.96
CA LEU A 364 3.02 -13.92 6.23
C LEU A 364 1.93 -13.18 5.46
N PHE A 365 1.88 -13.40 4.15
CA PHE A 365 1.02 -12.67 3.21
C PHE A 365 -0.15 -13.52 2.73
N VAL A 366 -1.35 -12.94 2.77
CA VAL A 366 -2.44 -13.28 1.84
C VAL A 366 -2.17 -12.53 0.53
N ASN A 367 -2.01 -13.24 -0.59
CA ASN A 367 -1.65 -12.63 -1.88
C ASN A 367 -2.69 -12.93 -2.96
N GLU A 368 -3.25 -11.87 -3.53
CA GLU A 368 -4.38 -11.95 -4.46
C GLU A 368 -4.25 -10.96 -5.61
N TYR A 369 -4.81 -11.35 -6.76
CA TYR A 369 -4.94 -10.49 -7.94
C TYR A 369 -6.33 -9.84 -8.03
N ASN A 370 -6.48 -8.91 -8.97
CA ASN A 370 -7.69 -8.13 -9.26
C ASN A 370 -8.21 -7.24 -8.12
N THR A 371 -7.56 -7.24 -6.96
CA THR A 371 -8.04 -6.54 -5.76
C THR A 371 -8.01 -5.02 -5.90
N ILE A 372 -6.98 -4.44 -6.53
CA ILE A 372 -6.83 -2.98 -6.67
C ILE A 372 -6.95 -2.50 -8.12
N GLU A 373 -6.82 -3.41 -9.07
CA GLU A 373 -6.71 -3.15 -10.51
C GLU A 373 -8.02 -3.34 -11.27
N ASN A 374 -8.94 -4.18 -10.76
CA ASN A 374 -10.19 -4.50 -11.42
C ASN A 374 -11.40 -4.12 -10.54
N PRO A 375 -12.00 -2.94 -10.76
CA PRO A 375 -13.20 -2.57 -10.02
C PRO A 375 -14.36 -3.55 -10.15
N GLY A 376 -14.44 -4.27 -11.27
CA GLY A 376 -15.48 -5.27 -11.51
C GLY A 376 -15.24 -6.63 -10.84
N GLU A 377 -14.18 -6.78 -10.05
CA GLU A 377 -13.89 -8.02 -9.31
C GLU A 377 -15.01 -8.33 -8.31
N VAL A 378 -15.34 -9.62 -8.16
CA VAL A 378 -16.39 -10.11 -7.25
C VAL A 378 -15.89 -11.20 -6.30
N THR A 379 -14.77 -11.83 -6.63
CA THR A 379 -14.20 -12.99 -5.93
C THR A 379 -13.24 -12.53 -4.85
N ALA A 380 -12.17 -11.82 -5.22
CA ALA A 380 -11.17 -11.27 -4.28
C ALA A 380 -11.29 -9.74 -4.17
N THR A 381 -12.49 -9.26 -3.84
CA THR A 381 -12.70 -7.82 -3.61
C THR A 381 -11.94 -7.35 -2.37
N PRO A 382 -11.58 -6.05 -2.25
CA PRO A 382 -10.83 -5.54 -1.10
C PRO A 382 -11.41 -5.94 0.26
N VAL A 383 -12.74 -5.93 0.41
CA VAL A 383 -13.40 -6.39 1.65
C VAL A 383 -13.13 -7.88 1.89
N LYS A 384 -13.26 -8.74 0.87
CA LYS A 384 -13.07 -10.18 1.03
C LYS A 384 -11.63 -10.58 1.33
N VAL A 385 -10.66 -9.91 0.71
CA VAL A 385 -9.23 -10.11 1.02
C VAL A 385 -8.95 -9.74 2.47
N LYS A 386 -9.51 -8.62 2.94
CA LYS A 386 -9.45 -8.23 4.35
C LYS A 386 -10.07 -9.31 5.24
N ASP A 387 -11.27 -9.78 4.91
CA ASP A 387 -12.00 -10.79 5.68
C ASP A 387 -11.23 -12.12 5.80
N LYS A 388 -10.59 -12.55 4.71
CA LYS A 388 -9.72 -13.74 4.71
C LYS A 388 -8.55 -13.57 5.67
N MET A 389 -7.94 -12.39 5.72
CA MET A 389 -6.86 -12.13 6.67
C MET A 389 -7.37 -12.12 8.13
N GLU A 390 -8.54 -11.54 8.40
CA GLU A 390 -9.18 -11.61 9.72
C GLU A 390 -9.47 -13.06 10.14
N GLU A 391 -10.00 -13.88 9.24
CA GLU A 391 -10.26 -15.32 9.45
C GLU A 391 -8.97 -16.07 9.83
N ILE A 392 -7.87 -15.80 9.12
CA ILE A 392 -6.57 -16.43 9.38
C ILE A 392 -6.06 -16.02 10.77
N LEU A 393 -6.12 -14.74 11.13
CA LEU A 393 -5.61 -14.23 12.40
C LEU A 393 -6.48 -14.64 13.60
N ALA A 394 -7.79 -14.80 13.41
CA ALA A 394 -8.71 -15.24 14.45
C ALA A 394 -8.57 -16.73 14.81
N TYR A 395 -7.84 -17.50 13.99
CA TYR A 395 -7.58 -18.91 14.26
C TYR A 395 -6.67 -19.09 15.49
N GLN A 396 -7.03 -20.03 16.37
CA GLN A 396 -6.28 -20.28 17.60
C GLN A 396 -4.81 -20.62 17.31
N GLY A 397 -3.89 -19.86 17.91
CA GLY A 397 -2.45 -19.97 17.71
C GLY A 397 -1.88 -19.04 16.64
N ASN A 398 -2.70 -18.21 15.99
CA ASN A 398 -2.26 -17.23 14.99
C ASN A 398 -2.21 -15.79 15.53
N GLU A 399 -2.44 -15.59 16.83
CA GLU A 399 -2.62 -14.27 17.46
C GLU A 399 -1.39 -13.36 17.32
N ASN A 400 -0.21 -13.96 17.18
CA ASN A 400 1.08 -13.27 17.09
C ASN A 400 1.70 -13.31 15.67
N ILE A 401 0.93 -13.70 14.65
CA ILE A 401 1.41 -13.69 13.27
C ILE A 401 1.71 -12.24 12.85
N LYS A 402 2.91 -12.02 12.30
CA LYS A 402 3.25 -10.80 11.56
C LYS A 402 2.57 -10.86 10.19
N GLY A 403 1.33 -10.40 10.13
CA GLY A 403 0.49 -10.47 8.95
C GLY A 403 0.71 -9.35 7.95
N ALA A 404 0.47 -9.60 6.67
CA ALA A 404 0.44 -8.59 5.61
C ALA A 404 -0.52 -8.98 4.47
N ILE A 405 -0.91 -8.00 3.66
CA ILE A 405 -1.67 -8.23 2.42
C ILE A 405 -0.78 -7.98 1.21
N GLY A 406 -0.75 -8.93 0.29
CA GLY A 406 -0.19 -8.78 -1.05
C GLY A 406 -1.30 -8.52 -2.07
N ALA A 407 -1.25 -7.37 -2.74
CA ALA A 407 -2.05 -7.09 -3.92
C ALA A 407 -1.15 -7.24 -5.15
N GLN A 408 -1.39 -8.25 -5.99
CA GLN A 408 -0.52 -8.57 -7.12
C GLN A 408 -0.39 -7.38 -8.08
N GLY A 409 -1.51 -6.77 -8.49
CA GLY A 409 -1.49 -5.57 -9.34
C GLY A 409 -1.25 -5.89 -10.82
N HIS A 410 -1.95 -6.89 -11.35
CA HIS A 410 -1.89 -7.26 -12.77
C HIS A 410 -2.84 -6.39 -13.60
N PHE A 411 -2.43 -5.17 -13.92
CA PHE A 411 -3.33 -4.20 -14.56
C PHE A 411 -3.62 -4.53 -16.03
N SER A 412 -4.87 -4.32 -16.43
CA SER A 412 -5.27 -4.36 -17.84
C SER A 412 -4.67 -3.19 -18.64
N PRO A 413 -4.45 -3.32 -19.96
CA PRO A 413 -3.83 -2.30 -20.82
C PRO A 413 -4.74 -1.10 -21.14
N ILE A 414 -5.45 -0.58 -20.13
CA ILE A 414 -6.39 0.55 -20.21
C ILE A 414 -6.09 1.57 -19.12
N GLN A 415 -6.70 2.76 -19.19
CA GLN A 415 -6.55 3.80 -18.19
C GLN A 415 -6.90 3.25 -16.78
N PRO A 416 -5.97 3.28 -15.81
CA PRO A 416 -6.25 2.85 -14.45
C PRO A 416 -7.26 3.78 -13.77
N ASN A 417 -8.11 3.20 -12.93
CA ASN A 417 -9.04 3.95 -12.07
C ASN A 417 -8.37 4.28 -10.74
N LEU A 418 -7.62 5.38 -10.68
CA LEU A 418 -6.84 5.78 -9.50
C LEU A 418 -7.72 6.01 -8.26
N ALA A 419 -8.95 6.51 -8.43
CA ALA A 419 -9.86 6.72 -7.30
C ALA A 419 -10.37 5.40 -6.69
N TYR A 420 -10.60 4.37 -7.52
CA TYR A 420 -10.87 3.01 -7.03
C TYR A 420 -9.64 2.41 -6.36
N MET A 421 -8.44 2.56 -6.95
CA MET A 421 -7.21 2.06 -6.32
C MET A 421 -7.03 2.65 -4.91
N ARG A 422 -7.23 3.96 -4.74
CA ARG A 422 -7.19 4.62 -3.43
C ARG A 422 -8.16 3.98 -2.45
N SER A 423 -9.42 3.78 -2.83
CA SER A 423 -10.44 3.21 -1.93
C SER A 423 -10.24 1.72 -1.64
N ALA A 424 -9.71 0.96 -2.60
CA ALA A 424 -9.32 -0.43 -2.40
C ALA A 424 -8.17 -0.54 -1.38
N LEU A 425 -7.10 0.26 -1.56
CA LEU A 425 -5.98 0.33 -0.61
C LEU A 425 -6.40 0.85 0.76
N ASP A 426 -7.34 1.79 0.81
CA ASP A 426 -7.95 2.27 2.05
C ASP A 426 -8.68 1.14 2.81
N THR A 427 -9.36 0.26 2.08
CA THR A 427 -10.08 -0.90 2.63
C THR A 427 -9.12 -1.95 3.15
N LEU A 428 -8.12 -2.34 2.35
CA LEU A 428 -7.07 -3.28 2.74
C LEU A 428 -6.27 -2.74 3.94
N GLY A 429 -5.86 -1.49 3.86
CA GLY A 429 -5.12 -0.80 4.90
C GLY A 429 -5.90 -0.68 6.21
N SER A 430 -7.23 -0.68 6.19
CA SER A 430 -8.05 -0.55 7.41
C SER A 430 -7.72 -1.62 8.48
N LEU A 431 -7.18 -2.77 8.10
CA LEU A 431 -6.71 -3.80 9.04
C LEU A 431 -5.56 -3.38 9.96
N GLY A 432 -4.85 -2.30 9.64
CA GLY A 432 -3.64 -1.89 10.37
C GLY A 432 -2.42 -2.77 10.08
N LEU A 433 -2.53 -3.66 9.09
CA LEU A 433 -1.43 -4.46 8.57
C LEU A 433 -0.83 -3.80 7.32
N PRO A 434 0.46 -4.05 7.04
CA PRO A 434 1.10 -3.55 5.84
C PRO A 434 0.50 -4.17 4.58
N VAL A 435 0.35 -3.35 3.55
CA VAL A 435 -0.02 -3.75 2.19
C VAL A 435 1.22 -3.69 1.31
N TRP A 436 1.43 -4.70 0.49
CA TRP A 436 2.49 -4.75 -0.51
C TRP A 436 1.87 -4.89 -1.89
N ILE A 437 2.43 -4.17 -2.86
CA ILE A 437 2.16 -4.47 -4.26
C ILE A 437 3.20 -5.48 -4.71
N THR A 438 2.79 -6.67 -5.11
CA THR A 438 3.70 -7.84 -5.13
C THR A 438 4.14 -8.27 -6.51
N GLU A 439 3.37 -7.97 -7.56
CA GLU A 439 3.59 -8.48 -8.91
C GLU A 439 3.17 -7.48 -10.01
N LEU A 440 3.38 -6.17 -9.76
CA LEU A 440 2.80 -5.13 -10.61
C LEU A 440 3.28 -5.23 -12.05
N ASP A 441 2.36 -5.47 -12.97
CA ASP A 441 2.60 -5.40 -14.40
C ASP A 441 1.43 -4.78 -15.16
N MET A 442 1.66 -4.60 -16.46
CA MET A 442 0.62 -4.23 -17.42
C MET A 442 1.05 -4.73 -18.80
N PRO A 443 0.16 -5.35 -19.60
CA PRO A 443 0.45 -5.67 -21.00
C PRO A 443 0.77 -4.41 -21.84
N LYS A 444 1.44 -4.59 -22.97
CA LYS A 444 1.82 -3.49 -23.87
C LYS A 444 0.59 -2.73 -24.39
N CYS A 445 0.64 -1.41 -24.31
CA CYS A 445 -0.36 -0.51 -24.88
C CYS A 445 0.28 0.87 -25.20
N PRO A 446 -0.37 1.72 -26.02
CA PRO A 446 0.21 3.01 -26.42
C PRO A 446 0.53 3.98 -25.27
N ASN A 447 -0.06 3.79 -24.09
CA ASN A 447 0.15 4.65 -22.92
C ASN A 447 0.76 3.88 -21.74
N GLN A 448 1.42 2.73 -21.98
CA GLN A 448 1.89 1.84 -20.91
C GLN A 448 2.80 2.57 -19.92
N ALA A 449 3.83 3.28 -20.38
CA ALA A 449 4.76 4.00 -19.51
C ALA A 449 4.03 5.03 -18.61
N LYS A 450 3.11 5.79 -19.20
CA LYS A 450 2.26 6.74 -18.46
C LYS A 450 1.39 6.07 -17.41
N TYR A 451 0.72 4.97 -17.76
CA TYR A 451 -0.17 4.29 -16.82
C TYR A 451 0.61 3.64 -15.69
N ILE A 452 1.78 3.07 -15.97
CA ILE A 452 2.69 2.54 -14.95
C ILE A 452 3.15 3.64 -13.99
N GLU A 453 3.49 4.83 -14.49
CA GLU A 453 3.82 5.97 -13.62
C GLU A 453 2.63 6.37 -12.74
N GLU A 454 1.43 6.50 -13.32
CA GLU A 454 0.20 6.85 -12.59
C GLU A 454 -0.11 5.83 -11.46
N ILE A 455 0.03 4.53 -11.76
CA ILE A 455 -0.19 3.43 -10.80
C ILE A 455 0.85 3.46 -9.69
N LEU A 456 2.15 3.53 -10.04
CA LEU A 456 3.25 3.50 -9.07
C LEU A 456 3.18 4.68 -8.08
N ARG A 457 2.85 5.88 -8.57
CA ARG A 457 2.67 7.06 -7.72
C ARG A 457 1.45 6.95 -6.82
N GLU A 458 0.38 6.34 -7.30
CA GLU A 458 -0.82 6.10 -6.50
C GLU A 458 -0.54 5.16 -5.33
N VAL A 459 0.10 4.02 -5.59
CA VAL A 459 0.45 3.07 -4.52
C VAL A 459 1.52 3.63 -3.58
N TYR A 460 2.53 4.34 -4.08
CA TYR A 460 3.59 4.93 -3.26
C TYR A 460 3.07 6.01 -2.30
N SER A 461 2.09 6.80 -2.74
CA SER A 461 1.45 7.84 -1.93
C SER A 461 0.40 7.31 -0.95
N HIS A 462 0.18 5.99 -0.88
CA HIS A 462 -0.76 5.39 0.06
C HIS A 462 -0.07 4.98 1.39
N PRO A 463 -0.57 5.41 2.56
CA PRO A 463 0.10 5.17 3.84
C PRO A 463 0.16 3.70 4.28
N ALA A 464 -0.78 2.86 3.85
CA ALA A 464 -0.75 1.43 4.16
C ALA A 464 0.23 0.63 3.29
N VAL A 465 0.70 1.19 2.17
CA VAL A 465 1.62 0.48 1.28
C VAL A 465 3.04 0.60 1.82
N GLU A 466 3.77 -0.50 1.95
CA GLU A 466 5.13 -0.52 2.50
C GLU A 466 6.20 -1.03 1.54
N GLY A 467 5.80 -1.70 0.46
CA GLY A 467 6.72 -2.16 -0.58
C GLY A 467 6.02 -2.41 -1.90
N ILE A 468 6.80 -2.33 -2.98
CA ILE A 468 6.36 -2.60 -4.35
C ILE A 468 7.37 -3.56 -4.99
N ILE A 469 6.89 -4.59 -5.66
CA ILE A 469 7.67 -5.42 -6.57
C ILE A 469 6.94 -5.38 -7.92
N ILE A 470 7.64 -4.93 -8.96
CA ILE A 470 7.12 -4.95 -10.34
C ILE A 470 7.47 -6.28 -11.01
N PHE A 471 6.54 -6.83 -11.79
CA PHE A 471 6.74 -8.07 -12.55
C PHE A 471 7.23 -7.74 -13.97
N ALA A 472 8.49 -7.32 -14.03
CA ALA A 472 9.12 -6.74 -15.23
C ALA A 472 10.58 -7.16 -15.37
N GLY A 473 11.23 -6.81 -16.48
CA GLY A 473 12.65 -7.05 -16.64
C GLY A 473 13.19 -6.63 -18.01
N PRO A 474 14.51 -6.78 -18.25
CA PRO A 474 15.09 -6.60 -19.57
C PRO A 474 14.62 -7.73 -20.50
N GLU A 475 14.59 -7.50 -21.80
CA GLU A 475 14.14 -8.48 -22.80
C GLU A 475 14.87 -9.83 -22.67
N VAL A 476 16.17 -9.82 -22.33
CA VAL A 476 16.98 -11.03 -22.11
C VAL A 476 16.44 -11.94 -20.99
N SER A 477 15.67 -11.37 -20.06
CA SER A 477 15.02 -12.10 -18.98
C SER A 477 13.64 -12.64 -19.38
N GLY A 478 13.13 -12.31 -20.57
CA GLY A 478 11.89 -12.89 -21.11
C GLY A 478 10.59 -12.27 -20.59
N PHE A 479 10.64 -11.12 -19.90
CA PHE A 479 9.44 -10.37 -19.55
C PHE A 479 8.93 -9.61 -20.79
N ASP A 480 7.79 -10.04 -21.30
CA ASP A 480 7.19 -9.57 -22.56
C ASP A 480 6.05 -8.56 -22.35
N LYS A 481 5.33 -8.63 -21.23
CA LYS A 481 4.29 -7.67 -20.83
C LYS A 481 4.90 -6.30 -20.52
N LEU A 482 5.88 -6.27 -19.60
CA LEU A 482 6.50 -5.06 -19.09
C LEU A 482 8.02 -5.13 -19.23
N THR A 483 8.51 -4.72 -20.40
CA THR A 483 9.94 -4.75 -20.74
C THR A 483 10.61 -3.42 -20.37
N LEU A 484 11.65 -3.45 -19.52
CA LEU A 484 12.33 -2.25 -19.02
C LEU A 484 13.62 -1.90 -19.77
N ALA A 485 14.20 -2.88 -20.46
CA ALA A 485 15.33 -2.66 -21.35
C ALA A 485 15.29 -3.67 -22.49
N ASP A 486 15.83 -3.32 -23.65
CA ASP A 486 15.96 -4.25 -24.78
C ASP A 486 17.06 -5.31 -24.53
N LYS A 487 17.29 -6.17 -25.53
CA LYS A 487 18.34 -7.21 -25.49
C LYS A 487 19.76 -6.68 -25.27
N ASP A 488 20.02 -5.43 -25.65
CA ASP A 488 21.30 -4.74 -25.55
C ASP A 488 21.37 -3.86 -24.28
N PHE A 489 20.36 -3.97 -23.41
CA PHE A 489 20.17 -3.20 -22.17
C PHE A 489 19.96 -1.69 -22.39
N ASN A 490 19.53 -1.26 -23.58
CA ASN A 490 19.04 0.10 -23.77
C ASN A 490 17.68 0.25 -23.09
N ILE A 491 17.49 1.37 -22.39
CA ILE A 491 16.31 1.62 -21.56
C ILE A 491 15.09 1.90 -22.45
N THR A 492 13.97 1.22 -22.16
CA THR A 492 12.68 1.49 -22.82
C THR A 492 11.99 2.70 -22.19
N GLU A 493 10.90 3.20 -22.79
CA GLU A 493 10.11 4.29 -22.19
C GLU A 493 9.63 3.95 -20.77
N THR A 494 9.15 2.72 -20.56
CA THR A 494 8.76 2.26 -19.22
C THR A 494 9.97 2.06 -18.31
N GLY A 495 11.10 1.60 -18.83
CA GLY A 495 12.35 1.54 -18.07
C GLY A 495 12.82 2.91 -17.58
N ASP A 496 12.66 3.96 -18.39
CA ASP A 496 13.00 5.33 -18.02
C ASP A 496 12.08 5.85 -16.89
N VAL A 497 10.79 5.50 -16.92
CA VAL A 497 9.87 5.77 -15.79
C VAL A 497 10.38 5.11 -14.50
N ILE A 498 10.76 3.82 -14.54
CA ILE A 498 11.26 3.11 -13.36
C ILE A 498 12.57 3.72 -12.86
N ASP A 499 13.54 3.97 -13.75
CA ASP A 499 14.84 4.55 -13.37
C ASP A 499 14.66 5.96 -12.76
N LYS A 500 13.71 6.76 -13.27
CA LYS A 500 13.33 8.05 -12.67
C LYS A 500 12.74 7.91 -11.28
N LEU A 501 11.82 6.96 -11.06
CA LEU A 501 11.21 6.74 -9.74
C LEU A 501 12.20 6.16 -8.73
N LEU A 502 13.07 5.24 -9.14
CA LEU A 502 14.17 4.72 -8.30
C LEU A 502 15.07 5.87 -7.82
N LYS A 503 15.37 6.82 -8.71
CA LYS A 503 16.14 8.03 -8.38
C LYS A 503 15.34 8.97 -7.48
N GLU A 504 14.08 9.26 -7.79
CA GLU A 504 13.21 10.16 -7.02
C GLU A 504 12.99 9.66 -5.57
N TRP A 505 12.89 8.35 -5.38
CA TRP A 505 12.62 7.72 -4.08
C TRP A 505 13.88 7.20 -3.38
N HIS A 506 15.06 7.63 -3.83
CA HIS A 506 16.37 7.29 -3.25
C HIS A 506 16.54 5.80 -2.95
N GLN A 507 16.17 4.94 -3.90
CA GLN A 507 16.19 3.48 -3.75
C GLN A 507 17.60 2.89 -3.68
N LYS A 508 18.61 3.73 -3.91
CA LYS A 508 20.02 3.43 -3.71
C LYS A 508 20.69 4.52 -2.91
N THR A 509 21.85 4.19 -2.36
CA THR A 509 22.79 5.17 -1.81
C THR A 509 23.04 6.28 -2.80
N SER A 510 22.38 7.41 -2.58
CA SER A 510 22.69 8.67 -3.24
C SER A 510 23.38 9.54 -2.22
N ASP A 511 24.48 10.17 -2.63
CA ASP A 511 24.88 11.41 -1.96
C ASP A 511 23.72 12.36 -2.20
N ILE A 512 23.04 12.80 -1.13
CA ILE A 512 22.06 13.86 -1.28
C ILE A 512 22.91 15.12 -1.40
N PRO A 513 22.84 15.87 -2.52
CA PRO A 513 23.59 17.11 -2.68
C PRO A 513 22.97 18.25 -1.86
N ASN A 514 22.49 17.96 -0.65
CA ASN A 514 22.07 18.97 0.30
C ASN A 514 23.29 19.28 1.18
N ILE A 515 24.29 19.90 0.55
CA ILE A 515 25.25 20.73 1.27
C ILE A 515 24.50 22.02 1.55
N PHE A 516 24.09 22.21 2.80
CA PHE A 516 23.51 23.47 3.25
C PHE A 516 24.31 24.00 4.43
N MET A 517 24.34 25.32 4.52
CA MET A 517 24.96 26.07 5.60
C MET A 517 23.92 26.23 6.69
N VAL A 518 24.29 25.99 7.95
CA VAL A 518 23.39 26.22 9.08
C VAL A 518 23.41 27.71 9.43
N ASP A 519 22.27 28.39 9.22
CA ASP A 519 22.05 29.76 9.70
C ASP A 519 21.11 29.76 10.92
N HIS A 520 21.69 30.03 12.10
CA HIS A 520 20.94 30.05 13.36
C HIS A 520 20.04 31.28 13.52
N GLU A 521 20.08 32.25 12.61
CA GLU A 521 19.19 33.42 12.63
C GLU A 521 17.85 33.15 11.91
N ASN A 522 17.72 32.03 11.18
CA ASN A 522 16.53 31.68 10.42
C ASN A 522 15.83 30.46 11.03
N GLU A 523 14.68 30.67 11.68
CA GLU A 523 13.89 29.59 12.31
C GLU A 523 13.24 28.61 11.31
N GLU A 524 13.48 28.73 10.00
CA GLU A 524 12.84 27.94 8.92
C GLU A 524 13.69 26.84 8.27
N GLU A 525 14.95 26.60 8.68
CA GLU A 525 15.85 25.64 8.00
C GLU A 525 15.63 24.15 8.38
N ASP A 526 14.39 23.67 8.37
CA ASP A 526 14.13 22.24 8.49
C ASP A 526 14.31 21.55 7.13
N VAL A 527 15.09 20.47 7.07
CA VAL A 527 15.26 19.67 5.85
C VAL A 527 14.28 18.50 5.87
N SER A 528 13.52 18.33 4.78
CA SER A 528 12.65 17.17 4.63
C SER A 528 13.41 15.98 4.07
N LEU A 529 13.51 14.91 4.87
CA LEU A 529 14.24 13.69 4.53
C LEU A 529 13.29 12.49 4.43
N LEU A 530 13.50 11.64 3.43
CA LEU A 530 12.82 10.35 3.32
C LEU A 530 13.11 9.46 4.54
N HIS A 531 12.19 8.57 4.87
CA HIS A 531 12.43 7.59 5.92
C HIS A 531 13.56 6.65 5.54
N GLY A 532 14.51 6.47 6.45
CA GLY A 532 15.69 5.68 6.21
C GLY A 532 16.83 5.93 7.18
N LEU A 533 17.93 5.23 6.95
CA LEU A 533 19.20 5.43 7.64
C LEU A 533 20.11 6.33 6.83
N TYR A 534 20.76 7.27 7.51
CA TYR A 534 21.63 8.28 6.93
C TYR A 534 22.99 8.30 7.62
N ASN A 535 24.04 8.50 6.83
CA ASN A 535 25.31 9.00 7.34
C ASN A 535 25.29 10.53 7.17
N VAL A 536 25.54 11.25 8.26
CA VAL A 536 25.61 12.71 8.30
C VAL A 536 27.06 13.08 8.57
N ASN A 537 27.66 13.90 7.70
CA ASN A 537 28.98 14.48 7.91
C ASN A 537 28.84 15.99 8.09
N VAL A 538 29.44 16.52 9.15
CA VAL A 538 29.44 17.95 9.46
C VAL A 538 30.87 18.45 9.40
N SER A 539 31.07 19.53 8.64
CA SER A 539 32.37 20.17 8.43
C SER A 539 32.25 21.68 8.51
N HIS A 540 33.37 22.40 8.59
CA HIS A 540 33.35 23.86 8.61
C HIS A 540 34.42 24.41 7.65
N PRO A 541 34.07 25.27 6.67
CA PRO A 541 35.00 25.71 5.63
C PRO A 541 36.27 26.40 6.16
N GLN A 542 36.15 27.11 7.29
CA GLN A 542 37.24 27.90 7.85
C GLN A 542 37.99 27.20 8.99
N ILE A 543 37.48 26.08 9.53
CA ILE A 543 38.14 25.34 10.61
C ILE A 543 38.85 24.15 9.97
N LYS A 544 40.16 24.31 9.75
CA LYS A 544 40.98 23.24 9.15
C LYS A 544 40.92 21.99 10.02
N ASN A 545 40.76 20.84 9.36
CA ASN A 545 40.66 19.49 9.95
C ASN A 545 39.42 19.22 10.82
N PHE A 546 38.40 20.10 10.80
CA PHE A 546 37.14 19.81 11.47
C PHE A 546 36.18 19.03 10.56
N SER A 547 35.96 17.76 10.89
CA SER A 547 34.93 16.90 10.32
C SER A 547 34.44 15.95 11.41
N THR A 548 33.12 15.83 11.58
CA THR A 548 32.51 14.82 12.45
C THR A 548 31.41 14.09 11.69
N SER A 549 31.23 12.81 11.98
CA SER A 549 30.22 11.98 11.32
C SER A 549 29.35 11.27 12.35
N LEU A 550 28.05 11.21 12.08
CA LEU A 550 27.08 10.46 12.87
C LEU A 550 26.11 9.69 11.98
N ARG A 551 25.43 8.71 12.58
CA ARG A 551 24.31 8.00 11.96
C ARG A 551 23.00 8.64 12.41
N LEU A 552 22.09 8.81 11.46
CA LEU A 552 20.77 9.36 11.69
C LEU A 552 19.74 8.36 11.15
N GLU A 553 18.80 7.97 12.00
CA GLU A 553 17.60 7.27 11.58
C GLU A 553 16.45 8.28 11.51
N VAL A 554 15.77 8.31 10.36
CA VAL A 554 14.62 9.17 10.11
C VAL A 554 13.39 8.28 10.02
N THR A 555 12.51 8.36 11.02
CA THR A 555 11.27 7.58 11.08
C THR A 555 10.05 8.47 11.30
N LYS A 556 8.87 7.88 11.11
CA LYS A 556 7.57 8.51 11.37
C LYS A 556 7.30 8.73 12.87
N GLU A 557 7.88 7.91 13.74
CA GLU A 557 7.59 7.88 15.19
C GLU A 557 8.27 9.03 15.96
N MET A 558 9.19 9.74 15.33
CA MET A 558 9.98 10.82 15.96
C MET A 558 9.23 12.17 16.06
N GLY A 559 7.91 12.17 15.84
CA GLY A 559 7.08 13.38 15.89
C GLY A 559 7.15 14.22 14.62
N PRO A 560 6.53 15.42 14.60
CA PRO A 560 6.42 16.26 13.41
C PRO A 560 7.76 16.90 12.98
N ARG A 561 8.77 16.82 13.85
CA ARG A 561 10.11 17.35 13.62
C ARG A 561 11.13 16.66 14.51
N GLN A 562 12.22 16.19 13.91
CA GLN A 562 13.38 15.63 14.58
C GLN A 562 14.47 16.68 14.74
N VAL A 563 15.03 16.84 15.93
CA VAL A 563 16.17 17.74 16.19
C VAL A 563 17.42 16.91 16.43
N VAL A 564 18.45 17.13 15.61
CA VAL A 564 19.75 16.45 15.66
C VAL A 564 20.78 17.44 16.16
N ARG A 565 21.29 17.21 17.37
CA ARG A 565 22.31 18.07 17.99
C ARG A 565 23.71 17.54 17.71
N VAL A 566 24.55 18.40 17.15
CA VAL A 566 25.95 18.10 16.84
C VAL A 566 26.82 19.06 17.62
N VAL A 567 27.73 18.53 18.44
CA VAL A 567 28.68 19.31 19.22
C VAL A 567 30.06 19.26 18.57
N ILE A 568 30.64 20.43 18.37
CA ILE A 568 31.94 20.69 17.77
C ILE A 568 32.96 20.91 18.89
N ASN A 569 33.98 20.03 18.94
CA ASN A 569 35.21 20.27 19.68
C ASN A 569 36.15 21.06 18.75
N ALA A 570 36.19 22.39 18.93
CA ALA A 570 37.14 23.27 18.26
C ALA A 570 38.35 23.54 19.17
#